data_AF-A0A5S3T990-F1
#
_entry.id   AF-A0A5S3T990-F1
#
_cell.length_a   1.000
_cell.length_b   1.000
_cell.length_c   1.000
_cell.angle_alpha   90.00
_cell.angle_beta   90.00
_cell.angle_gamma   90.00
#
_symmetry.space_group_name_H-M   'P 1'
#
loop_
_entity.id
_entity.type
_entity.pdbx_description
1 polymer ?
#
loop_
_entity_poly.entity_id
_entity_poly.type
_entity_poly.pdbx_seq_one_letter_code
_entity_poly.pdbx_strand_id
1 'polypeptide(L)'
;MKVYLLFFIVFLCGCNSTPEQDLSTKPLQTTEVPKSQKIYFFQHKILPEWTFTTEGKFYDDLLKGDLSHLKTVATDIISIEYANGISSEVLEDAVLIKFPKPIAMANCFFVLILKSNDGFKFYTYEKTMSFGDDDPVIGVVGSWSPEGSHGNLGGRTYSEAAKFVSDVLENAHF
;
A
#
# COMPACT_ATOMS: atom_id res chain seq x y z
N MET A 1 32.27 -27.01 -72.75
CA MET A 1 33.62 -27.56 -72.94
C MET A 1 34.61 -26.60 -72.28
N LYS A 2 35.44 -27.10 -71.35
CA LYS A 2 36.61 -26.48 -70.69
C LYS A 2 36.33 -25.36 -69.65
N VAL A 3 36.55 -25.65 -68.35
CA VAL A 3 37.70 -25.24 -67.48
C VAL A 3 37.68 -23.70 -67.26
N TYR A 4 37.53 -23.12 -66.06
CA TYR A 4 38.48 -23.17 -64.94
C TYR A 4 37.85 -22.90 -63.56
N LEU A 5 38.30 -23.77 -62.65
CA LEU A 5 38.43 -23.66 -61.21
C LEU A 5 39.05 -22.32 -60.78
N LEU A 6 38.45 -21.64 -59.80
CA LEU A 6 39.24 -20.97 -58.77
C LEU A 6 38.45 -20.91 -57.45
N PHE A 7 38.82 -21.86 -56.60
CA PHE A 7 38.48 -21.93 -55.18
C PHE A 7 38.87 -20.62 -54.49
N PHE A 8 37.90 -19.96 -53.85
CA PHE A 8 38.19 -19.00 -52.78
C PHE A 8 37.75 -19.60 -51.44
N ILE A 9 38.78 -19.99 -50.70
CA ILE A 9 38.93 -20.11 -49.24
C ILE A 9 37.99 -19.10 -48.54
N VAL A 10 37.19 -19.48 -47.53
CA VAL A 10 37.60 -19.56 -46.12
C VAL A 10 36.65 -20.51 -45.36
N PHE A 11 37.18 -21.61 -44.81
CA PHE A 11 36.57 -22.35 -43.69
C PHE A 11 37.12 -21.74 -42.39
N LEU A 12 36.32 -20.93 -41.69
CA LEU A 12 36.62 -20.55 -40.31
C LEU A 12 36.17 -21.69 -39.40
N CYS A 13 37.08 -22.64 -39.14
CA CYS A 13 37.02 -23.49 -37.96
C CYS A 13 37.32 -22.63 -36.72
N GLY A 14 36.31 -21.93 -36.22
CA GLY A 14 36.33 -21.37 -34.87
C GLY A 14 35.98 -22.44 -33.85
N CYS A 15 36.96 -23.20 -33.38
CA CYS A 15 36.86 -23.86 -32.08
C CYS A 15 36.87 -22.76 -31.01
N ASN A 16 35.70 -22.32 -30.57
CA ASN A 16 35.61 -21.45 -29.40
C ASN A 16 35.52 -22.37 -28.17
N SER A 17 36.62 -22.49 -27.43
CA SER A 17 36.61 -23.03 -26.07
C SER A 17 35.72 -22.13 -25.22
N THR A 18 34.49 -22.58 -24.99
CA THR A 18 33.59 -21.90 -24.06
C THR A 18 34.17 -22.12 -22.66
N PRO A 19 34.52 -21.07 -21.91
CA PRO A 19 34.90 -21.26 -20.51
C PRO A 19 33.66 -21.78 -19.79
N GLU A 20 33.80 -22.88 -19.03
CA GLU A 20 32.77 -23.27 -18.06
C GLU A 20 32.57 -22.09 -17.11
N GLN A 21 31.46 -21.40 -17.27
CA GLN A 21 31.04 -20.38 -16.33
C GLN A 21 30.55 -21.13 -15.11
N ASP A 22 31.42 -21.23 -14.12
CA ASP A 22 31.13 -21.79 -12.80
C ASP A 22 29.89 -21.06 -12.25
N LEU A 23 28.74 -21.71 -12.38
CA LEU A 23 27.47 -21.23 -11.85
C LEU A 23 27.58 -21.39 -10.33
N SER A 24 28.20 -20.38 -9.72
CA SER A 24 28.10 -20.14 -8.29
C SER A 24 26.62 -20.08 -7.94
N THR A 25 26.10 -21.20 -7.43
CA THR A 25 24.78 -21.31 -6.80
C THR A 25 24.88 -20.63 -5.45
N LYS A 26 25.09 -19.31 -5.48
CA LYS A 26 24.83 -18.47 -4.32
C LYS A 26 23.32 -18.60 -4.08
N PRO A 27 22.87 -19.14 -2.94
CA PRO A 27 21.44 -19.26 -2.69
C PRO A 27 20.83 -17.87 -2.84
N LEU A 28 19.77 -17.75 -3.66
CA LEU A 28 18.94 -16.55 -3.67
C LEU A 28 18.47 -16.35 -2.24
N GLN A 29 19.05 -15.38 -1.53
CA GLN A 29 18.46 -14.86 -0.31
C GLN A 29 17.14 -14.22 -0.74
N THR A 30 16.04 -14.97 -0.59
CA THR A 30 14.71 -14.39 -0.56
C THR A 30 14.68 -13.44 0.62
N THR A 31 14.89 -12.16 0.35
CA THR A 31 14.70 -11.09 1.31
C THR A 31 13.21 -11.03 1.58
N GLU A 32 12.79 -11.49 2.76
CA GLU A 32 11.39 -11.38 3.16
C GLU A 32 10.97 -9.90 3.16
N VAL A 33 9.84 -9.59 2.53
CA VAL A 33 9.32 -8.22 2.51
C VAL A 33 9.03 -7.77 3.95
N PRO A 34 9.61 -6.64 4.41
CA PRO A 34 9.41 -6.15 5.77
C PRO A 34 7.93 -5.97 6.14
N LYS A 35 7.57 -6.28 7.40
CA LYS A 35 6.20 -6.15 7.90
C LYS A 35 5.60 -4.76 7.67
N SER A 36 6.40 -3.71 7.85
CA SER A 36 5.96 -2.32 7.61
C SER A 36 5.55 -2.04 6.16
N GLN A 37 6.23 -2.67 5.19
CA GLN A 37 5.89 -2.55 3.77
C GLN A 37 4.61 -3.33 3.43
N LYS A 38 4.40 -4.50 4.03
CA LYS A 38 3.14 -5.27 3.93
C LYS A 38 1.96 -4.46 4.48
N ILE A 39 2.12 -3.82 5.64
CA ILE A 39 1.12 -2.92 6.24
C ILE A 39 0.83 -1.73 5.32
N TYR A 40 1.88 -1.07 4.82
CA TYR A 40 1.72 0.05 3.89
C TYR A 40 0.93 -0.36 2.64
N PHE A 41 1.30 -1.48 2.01
CA PHE A 41 0.61 -1.99 0.82
C PHE A 41 -0.88 -2.25 1.10
N PHE A 42 -1.19 -2.89 2.22
CA PHE A 42 -2.57 -3.11 2.63
C PHE A 42 -3.34 -1.79 2.80
N GLN A 43 -2.80 -0.84 3.57
CA GLN A 43 -3.48 0.41 3.92
C GLN A 43 -3.59 1.41 2.75
N HIS A 44 -2.59 1.45 1.86
CA HIS A 44 -2.44 2.48 0.81
C HIS A 44 -2.68 1.98 -0.62
N LYS A 45 -2.88 0.68 -0.81
CA LYS A 45 -3.23 0.11 -2.12
C LYS A 45 -4.55 -0.63 -2.07
N ILE A 46 -4.64 -1.64 -1.22
CA ILE A 46 -5.82 -2.51 -1.16
C ILE A 46 -7.05 -1.76 -0.67
N LEU A 47 -6.96 -1.07 0.48
CA LEU A 47 -8.14 -0.41 1.06
C LEU A 47 -8.70 0.74 0.19
N PRO A 48 -7.86 1.64 -0.39
CA PRO A 48 -8.35 2.62 -1.34
C PRO A 48 -8.97 1.97 -2.59
N GLU A 49 -8.29 0.98 -3.18
CA GLU A 49 -8.82 0.25 -4.35
C GLU A 49 -10.21 -0.32 -4.05
N TRP A 50 -10.36 -1.05 -2.93
CA TRP A 50 -11.65 -1.61 -2.54
C TRP A 50 -12.72 -0.54 -2.33
N THR A 51 -12.34 0.62 -1.79
CA THR A 51 -13.26 1.73 -1.57
C THR A 51 -13.82 2.26 -2.90
N PHE A 52 -13.00 2.30 -3.95
CA PHE A 52 -13.38 2.92 -5.22
C PHE A 52 -13.88 1.94 -6.29
N THR A 53 -13.48 0.67 -6.25
CA THR A 53 -13.75 -0.30 -7.33
C THR A 53 -14.81 -1.34 -7.01
N THR A 54 -15.23 -1.47 -5.74
CA THR A 54 -16.19 -2.51 -5.33
C THR A 54 -17.65 -2.07 -5.38
N GLU A 55 -17.95 -0.96 -6.07
CA GLU A 55 -19.30 -0.39 -6.17
C GLU A 55 -19.98 -0.20 -4.80
N GLY A 56 -19.18 0.14 -3.76
CA GLY A 56 -19.65 0.37 -2.40
C GLY A 56 -19.76 -0.89 -1.53
N LYS A 57 -19.54 -2.09 -2.07
CA LYS A 57 -19.61 -3.34 -1.28
C LYS A 57 -18.70 -3.29 -0.05
N PHE A 58 -17.47 -2.82 -0.20
CA PHE A 58 -16.55 -2.69 0.93
C PHE A 58 -17.10 -1.77 2.03
N TYR A 59 -17.67 -0.63 1.65
CA TYR A 59 -18.30 0.30 2.58
C TYR A 59 -19.53 -0.31 3.27
N ASP A 60 -20.36 -1.04 2.53
CA ASP A 60 -21.55 -1.70 3.07
C ASP A 60 -21.21 -2.81 4.06
N ASP A 61 -20.13 -3.56 3.83
CA ASP A 61 -19.62 -4.55 4.77
C ASP A 61 -19.19 -3.85 6.08
N LEU A 62 -18.47 -2.73 5.97
CA LEU A 62 -18.06 -1.93 7.13
C LEU A 62 -19.24 -1.33 7.91
N LEU A 63 -20.29 -0.84 7.24
CA LEU A 63 -21.51 -0.33 7.86
C LEU A 63 -22.23 -1.38 8.71
N LYS A 64 -22.18 -2.65 8.29
CA LYS A 64 -22.76 -3.78 9.02
C LYS A 64 -21.85 -4.28 10.15
N GLY A 65 -20.66 -3.71 10.29
CA GLY A 65 -19.62 -4.21 11.19
C GLY A 65 -18.99 -5.52 10.73
N ASP A 66 -19.18 -5.92 9.47
CA ASP A 66 -18.56 -7.13 8.92
C ASP A 66 -17.12 -6.85 8.48
N LEU A 67 -16.18 -7.24 9.34
CA LEU A 67 -14.75 -7.12 9.08
C LEU A 67 -14.13 -8.41 8.53
N SER A 68 -14.93 -9.42 8.19
CA SER A 68 -14.43 -10.77 7.89
C SER A 68 -13.47 -10.77 6.70
N HIS A 69 -13.88 -10.17 5.57
CA HIS A 69 -13.02 -10.10 4.38
C HIS A 69 -11.74 -9.28 4.64
N LEU A 70 -11.89 -8.12 5.28
CA LEU A 70 -10.78 -7.24 5.65
C LEU A 70 -9.76 -8.00 6.52
N LYS A 71 -10.21 -8.70 7.56
CA LYS A 71 -9.35 -9.43 8.49
C LYS A 71 -8.70 -10.65 7.86
N THR A 72 -9.39 -11.36 6.97
CA THR A 72 -8.79 -12.47 6.20
C THR A 72 -7.62 -11.95 5.36
N VAL A 73 -7.82 -10.90 4.57
CA VAL A 73 -6.75 -10.35 3.72
C VAL A 73 -5.62 -9.74 4.55
N ALA A 74 -5.93 -9.07 5.66
CA ALA A 74 -4.90 -8.59 6.59
C ALA A 74 -4.10 -9.74 7.23
N THR A 75 -4.73 -10.88 7.49
CA THR A 75 -4.07 -12.08 8.02
C THR A 75 -3.12 -12.66 6.97
N ASP A 76 -3.58 -12.82 5.73
CA ASP A 76 -2.83 -13.41 4.64
C ASP A 76 -1.59 -12.57 4.25
N ILE A 77 -1.73 -11.25 4.27
CA ILE A 77 -0.67 -10.33 3.84
C ILE A 77 0.29 -10.01 4.98
N ILE A 78 -0.23 -9.82 6.20
CA ILE A 78 0.52 -9.25 7.31
C ILE A 78 0.71 -10.27 8.43
N SER A 79 -0.37 -10.59 9.14
CA SER A 79 -0.40 -11.54 10.27
C SER A 79 -1.78 -11.54 10.94
N ILE A 80 -2.16 -12.66 11.56
CA ILE A 80 -3.39 -12.76 12.37
C ILE A 80 -3.42 -11.76 13.54
N GLU A 81 -2.28 -11.51 14.20
CA GLU A 81 -2.20 -10.57 15.33
C GLU A 81 -2.52 -9.14 14.88
N TYR A 82 -2.03 -8.75 13.70
CA TYR A 82 -2.35 -7.45 13.11
C TYR A 82 -3.82 -7.35 12.76
N ALA A 83 -4.39 -8.36 12.09
CA ALA A 83 -5.79 -8.40 11.68
C ALA A 83 -6.75 -8.33 12.89
N ASN A 84 -6.42 -9.02 13.98
CA ASN A 84 -7.23 -9.01 15.21
C ASN A 84 -7.27 -7.63 15.87
N GLY A 85 -6.22 -6.82 15.72
CA GLY A 85 -6.20 -5.45 16.23
C GLY A 85 -6.92 -4.42 15.36
N ILE A 86 -7.50 -4.83 14.21
CA ILE A 86 -8.32 -3.94 13.38
C ILE A 86 -9.75 -3.88 13.92
N SER A 87 -10.28 -2.67 14.01
CA SER A 87 -11.68 -2.38 14.38
C SER A 87 -12.26 -1.30 13.48
N SER A 88 -13.59 -1.18 13.47
CA SER A 88 -14.30 -0.10 12.79
C SER A 88 -15.34 0.54 13.71
N GLU A 89 -15.69 1.78 13.39
CA GLU A 89 -16.74 2.55 14.02
C GLU A 89 -17.58 3.23 12.93
N VAL A 90 -18.88 3.00 12.98
CA VAL A 90 -19.85 3.60 12.06
C VAL A 90 -20.25 4.97 12.58
N LEU A 91 -20.17 5.96 11.71
CA LEU A 91 -20.60 7.34 11.91
C LEU A 91 -21.75 7.63 10.93
N GLU A 92 -22.43 8.77 11.04
CA GLU A 92 -23.63 9.08 10.26
C GLU A 92 -23.43 8.89 8.74
N ASP A 93 -22.43 9.55 8.15
CA ASP A 93 -22.08 9.45 6.72
C ASP A 93 -20.65 8.94 6.46
N ALA A 94 -20.07 8.25 7.45
CA ALA A 94 -18.71 7.77 7.37
C ALA A 94 -18.47 6.47 8.14
N VAL A 95 -17.40 5.76 7.78
CA VAL A 95 -16.86 4.67 8.58
C VAL A 95 -15.40 4.93 8.89
N LEU A 96 -15.07 4.89 10.18
CA LEU A 96 -13.72 4.99 10.69
C LEU A 96 -13.15 3.58 10.89
N ILE A 97 -12.00 3.29 10.28
CA ILE A 97 -11.21 2.08 10.54
C ILE A 97 -10.05 2.47 11.46
N LYS A 98 -9.85 1.71 12.54
CA LYS A 98 -8.74 1.89 13.48
C LYS A 98 -7.78 0.71 13.37
N PHE A 99 -6.49 1.00 13.21
CA PHE A 99 -5.44 0.00 13.08
C PHE A 99 -4.63 -0.15 14.37
N PRO A 100 -3.87 -1.25 14.52
CA PRO A 100 -2.79 -1.33 15.51
C PRO A 100 -1.83 -0.15 15.39
N LYS A 101 -1.16 0.22 16.50
CA LYS A 101 -0.21 1.33 16.53
C LYS A 101 0.83 1.19 15.39
N PRO A 102 1.00 2.21 14.54
CA PRO A 102 1.89 2.15 13.39
C PRO A 102 3.36 1.97 13.80
N ILE A 103 4.03 1.02 13.16
CA ILE A 103 5.41 0.64 13.45
C ILE A 103 6.42 1.41 12.59
N ALA A 104 6.02 1.92 11.43
CA ALA A 104 6.86 2.68 10.52
C ALA A 104 6.13 3.91 9.95
N MET A 105 6.89 4.81 9.32
CA MET A 105 6.31 5.96 8.61
C MET A 105 5.41 5.51 7.47
N ALA A 106 4.39 6.32 7.22
CA ALA A 106 3.27 6.05 6.33
C ALA A 106 2.47 4.78 6.68
N ASN A 107 2.58 4.25 7.91
CA ASN A 107 1.56 3.32 8.40
C ASN A 107 0.46 4.13 9.11
N CYS A 108 -0.81 3.80 8.81
CA CYS A 108 -1.95 4.53 9.33
C CYS A 108 -2.26 4.16 10.78
N PHE A 109 -2.59 5.17 11.59
CA PHE A 109 -3.37 5.01 12.81
C PHE A 109 -4.85 4.76 12.47
N PHE A 110 -5.39 5.57 11.57
CA PHE A 110 -6.81 5.59 11.22
C PHE A 110 -7.01 5.74 9.72
N VAL A 111 -8.16 5.27 9.24
CA VAL A 111 -8.71 5.55 7.91
C VAL A 111 -10.16 6.00 8.08
N LEU A 112 -10.55 7.07 7.41
CA LEU A 112 -11.95 7.52 7.35
C LEU A 112 -12.45 7.41 5.92
N ILE A 113 -13.52 6.64 5.73
CA ILE A 113 -14.21 6.51 4.45
C ILE A 113 -15.51 7.28 4.57
N LEU A 114 -15.72 8.28 3.71
CA LEU A 114 -16.96 9.05 3.65
C LEU A 114 -17.75 8.68 2.42
N LYS A 115 -19.07 8.62 2.56
CA LYS A 115 -19.98 8.53 1.43
C LYS A 115 -20.52 9.94 1.13
N SER A 116 -20.32 10.40 -0.10
CA SER A 116 -20.90 11.64 -0.62
C SER A 116 -21.81 11.35 -1.82
N ASN A 117 -22.49 12.37 -2.32
CA ASN A 117 -23.32 12.26 -3.52
C ASN A 117 -22.50 11.85 -4.76
N ASP A 118 -21.22 12.23 -4.79
CA ASP A 118 -20.31 12.01 -5.93
C ASP A 118 -19.48 10.71 -5.79
N GLY A 119 -19.75 9.90 -4.77
CA GLY A 119 -19.08 8.62 -4.53
C GLY A 119 -18.47 8.51 -3.14
N PHE A 120 -17.30 7.89 -3.06
CA PHE A 120 -16.58 7.71 -1.79
C PHE A 120 -15.39 8.66 -1.71
N LYS A 121 -15.06 9.11 -0.49
CA LYS A 121 -13.78 9.79 -0.20
C LYS A 121 -13.00 8.94 0.80
N PHE A 122 -11.69 8.81 0.61
CA PHE A 122 -10.82 7.97 1.44
C PHE A 122 -9.68 8.80 2.05
N TYR A 123 -9.65 8.91 3.37
CA TYR A 123 -8.65 9.67 4.11
C TYR A 123 -7.84 8.79 5.04
N THR A 124 -6.55 9.06 5.14
CA THR A 124 -5.60 8.36 6.00
C THR A 124 -5.11 9.30 7.10
N TYR A 125 -4.88 8.78 8.30
CA TYR A 125 -4.07 9.44 9.31
C TYR A 125 -2.81 8.61 9.57
N GLU A 126 -1.69 9.09 9.05
CA GLU A 126 -0.45 8.35 8.87
C GLU A 126 0.60 8.75 9.89
N LYS A 127 1.38 7.79 10.40
CA LYS A 127 2.59 8.10 11.17
C LYS A 127 3.60 8.83 10.28
N THR A 128 4.12 9.94 10.77
CA THR A 128 5.15 10.74 10.09
C THR A 128 6.42 10.86 10.93
N MET A 129 7.46 11.43 10.33
CA MET A 129 8.68 11.85 11.01
C MET A 129 8.38 13.05 11.92
N SER A 130 8.93 13.04 13.13
CA SER A 130 9.11 14.24 13.95
C SER A 130 10.46 14.85 13.58
N PHE A 131 10.48 16.14 13.22
CA PHE A 131 11.66 16.87 12.74
C PHE A 131 12.46 17.56 13.85
N GLY A 132 12.23 17.22 15.13
CA GLY A 132 12.99 17.71 16.27
C GLY A 132 12.34 17.38 17.61
N ASP A 133 13.05 17.60 18.72
CA ASP A 133 12.56 17.30 20.07
C ASP A 133 11.28 18.08 20.44
N ASP A 134 11.06 19.23 19.78
CA ASP A 134 9.89 20.09 19.96
C ASP A 134 8.86 19.99 18.83
N ASP A 135 9.02 19.08 17.86
CA ASP A 135 8.05 18.94 16.77
C ASP A 135 6.77 18.24 17.27
N PRO A 136 5.64 18.96 17.39
CA PRO A 136 4.42 18.41 17.95
C PRO A 136 3.67 17.52 16.95
N VAL A 137 4.14 17.40 15.70
CA VAL A 137 3.47 16.62 14.66
C VAL A 137 3.55 15.14 14.99
N ILE A 138 2.38 14.53 15.15
CA ILE A 138 2.21 13.10 15.44
C ILE A 138 1.98 12.31 14.16
N GLY A 139 1.29 12.91 13.20
CA GLY A 139 0.90 12.25 11.96
C GLY A 139 0.51 13.23 10.87
N VAL A 140 0.29 12.71 9.66
CA VAL A 140 -0.13 13.45 8.47
C VAL A 140 -1.48 12.94 8.01
N VAL A 141 -2.36 13.85 7.62
CA VAL A 141 -3.61 13.48 6.94
C VAL A 141 -3.33 13.35 5.45
N GLY A 142 -3.69 12.20 4.87
CA GLY A 142 -3.65 11.97 3.44
C GLY A 142 -5.05 11.77 2.85
N SER A 143 -5.16 11.92 1.53
CA SER A 143 -6.35 11.57 0.77
C SER A 143 -5.99 10.70 -0.43
N TRP A 144 -6.86 9.77 -0.80
CA TRP A 144 -6.69 8.95 -2.01
C TRP A 144 -7.80 9.26 -3.02
N SER A 145 -7.43 9.36 -4.30
CA SER A 145 -8.38 9.50 -5.41
C SER A 145 -8.71 8.13 -6.03
N PRO A 146 -9.84 8.01 -6.76
CA PRO A 146 -10.19 6.80 -7.50
C PRO A 146 -9.11 6.33 -8.48
N GLU A 147 -8.32 7.25 -9.04
CA GLU A 147 -7.22 6.96 -9.97
C GLU A 147 -5.94 6.51 -9.25
N GLY A 148 -5.97 6.42 -7.92
CA GLY A 148 -4.84 6.00 -7.09
C GLY A 148 -3.82 7.10 -6.80
N SER A 149 -4.20 8.37 -6.99
CA SER A 149 -3.35 9.51 -6.60
C SER A 149 -3.42 9.73 -5.09
N HIS A 150 -2.28 10.07 -4.48
CA HIS A 150 -2.18 10.40 -3.05
C HIS A 150 -2.00 11.91 -2.88
N GLY A 151 -2.89 12.52 -2.09
CA GLY A 151 -2.79 13.91 -1.64
C GLY A 151 -2.31 13.98 -0.20
N ASN A 152 -1.45 14.95 0.10
CA ASN A 152 -1.01 15.26 1.45
C ASN A 152 -1.75 16.51 1.96
N LEU A 153 -2.56 16.36 3.00
CA LEU A 153 -3.39 17.41 3.61
C LEU A 153 -2.74 18.02 4.87
N GLY A 154 -1.46 17.74 5.09
CA GLY A 154 -0.61 18.35 6.10
C GLY A 154 -0.51 17.56 7.42
N GLY A 155 0.47 17.97 8.22
CA GLY A 155 0.72 17.42 9.55
C GLY A 155 -0.36 17.80 10.57
N ARG A 156 -0.53 16.98 11.59
CA ARG A 156 -1.44 17.16 12.72
C ARG A 156 -0.78 16.69 14.02
N THR A 157 -1.22 17.30 15.12
CA THR A 157 -0.63 17.12 16.45
C THR A 157 -1.52 16.30 17.40
N TYR A 158 -2.70 15.88 16.95
CA TYR A 158 -3.61 15.05 17.75
C TYR A 158 -3.25 13.56 17.65
N SER A 159 -3.55 12.79 18.69
CA SER A 159 -3.39 11.32 18.68
C SER A 159 -4.74 10.58 18.68
N GLU A 160 -5.83 11.30 18.89
CA GLU A 160 -7.16 10.74 19.11
C GLU A 160 -7.96 10.63 17.82
N ALA A 161 -8.69 9.52 17.69
CA ALA A 161 -9.58 9.27 16.55
C ALA A 161 -10.67 10.35 16.39
N ALA A 162 -11.27 10.82 17.49
CA ALA A 162 -12.34 11.82 17.43
C ALA A 162 -11.86 13.15 16.83
N LYS A 163 -10.61 13.55 17.14
CA LYS A 163 -9.99 14.75 16.57
C LYS A 163 -9.71 14.60 15.07
N PHE A 164 -9.26 13.42 14.64
CA PHE A 164 -9.12 13.11 13.23
C PHE A 164 -10.45 13.19 12.48
N VAL A 165 -11.51 12.60 13.04
CA VAL A 165 -12.85 12.62 12.42
C VAL A 165 -13.38 14.05 12.30
N SER A 166 -13.34 14.84 13.38
CA SER A 166 -13.78 16.25 13.36
C SER A 166 -13.01 17.07 12.33
N ASP A 167 -11.67 16.94 12.32
CA ASP A 167 -10.80 17.67 11.39
C ASP A 167 -11.12 17.34 9.93
N VAL A 168 -11.27 16.06 9.59
CA VAL A 168 -11.61 15.69 8.20
C VAL A 168 -13.00 16.17 7.83
N LEU A 169 -14.01 16.01 8.69
CA LEU A 169 -15.39 16.41 8.40
C LEU A 169 -15.55 17.92 8.24
N GLU A 170 -14.89 18.73 9.07
CA GLU A 170 -14.91 20.20 8.98
C GLU A 170 -14.19 20.71 7.73
N ASN A 171 -13.18 20.00 7.26
CA ASN A 171 -12.37 20.38 6.10
C ASN A 171 -12.72 19.60 4.81
N ALA A 172 -13.72 18.73 4.80
CA ALA A 172 -14.09 17.90 3.65
C ALA A 172 -14.81 18.67 2.52
N HIS A 173 -15.00 19.99 2.68
CA HIS A 173 -15.70 20.89 1.76
C HIS A 173 -14.91 21.31 0.50
N PHE A 174 -13.84 20.59 0.15
CA PHE A 174 -13.16 20.75 -1.13
C PHE A 174 -13.76 19.85 -2.21
#